data_AF-A0A3L7B2L6-F1
#
_entry.id   AF-A0A3L7B2L6-F1
#
_cell.length_a   1.000
_cell.length_b   1.000
_cell.length_c   1.000
_cell.angle_alpha   90.00
_cell.angle_beta   90.00
_cell.angle_gamma   90.00
#
_symmetry.space_group_name_H-M   'P 1'
#
loop_
_entity.id
_entity.type
_entity.pdbx_description
1 polymer ?
#
loop_
_entity_poly.entity_id
_entity_poly.type
_entity_poly.pdbx_seq_one_letter_code
_entity_poly.pdbx_strand_id
1 'polypeptide(L)'
;MLRRLAPALLTVLVVVLGVTALAARPPQGIPQRTADFVVLAGVAGLRWEDVDPQSTPTLWRMAQDGSIGSLSVRSAHRPTCPVDGWLTLG
;
A
#
# COMPACT_ATOMS: atom_id res chain seq x y z
N MET A 1 10.46 31.53 33.88
CA MET A 1 9.15 31.09 33.36
C MET A 1 9.25 30.45 31.97
N LEU A 2 9.97 31.06 31.02
CA LEU A 2 10.16 30.54 29.64
C LEU A 2 10.66 29.08 29.56
N ARG A 3 11.64 28.70 30.41
CA ARG A 3 12.18 27.32 30.48
C ARG A 3 11.17 26.25 30.92
N ARG A 4 10.09 26.63 31.63
CA ARG A 4 9.03 25.70 32.04
C ARG A 4 7.94 25.53 30.98
N LEU A 5 7.80 26.49 30.06
CA LEU A 5 6.82 26.46 28.97
C LEU A 5 7.33 25.71 27.74
N ALA A 6 8.66 25.61 27.59
CA ALA A 6 9.31 24.87 26.49
C ALA A 6 8.78 23.45 26.27
N PRO A 7 8.66 22.56 27.29
CA PRO A 7 8.17 21.19 27.06
C PRO A 7 6.70 21.18 26.61
N ALA A 8 5.85 22.03 27.18
CA ALA A 8 4.44 22.10 26.80
C ALA A 8 4.26 22.60 25.36
N LEU A 9 5.04 23.61 24.94
CA LEU A 9 5.07 24.07 23.56
C LEU A 9 5.51 22.97 22.59
N LEU A 10 6.51 22.17 22.97
CA LEU A 10 7.01 21.06 22.16
C LEU A 10 5.96 19.95 22.03
N THR A 11 5.25 19.62 23.10
CA THR A 11 4.13 18.65 23.06
C THR A 11 3.00 19.15 22.17
N VAL A 12 2.60 20.42 22.31
CA VAL A 12 1.56 21.01 21.45
C VAL A 12 2.00 20.99 19.99
N LEU A 13 3.25 21.33 19.69
CA LEU A 13 3.79 21.29 18.33
C LEU A 13 3.74 19.88 17.74
N VAL A 14 4.15 18.85 18.50
CA VAL A 14 4.10 17.45 18.06
C VAL A 14 2.66 17.00 17.83
N VAL A 15 1.73 17.36 18.71
CA VAL A 15 0.30 17.04 18.56
C VAL A 15 -0.27 17.70 17.32
N VAL A 16 0.00 19.00 17.10
CA VAL A 16 -0.45 19.72 15.92
C VAL A 16 0.11 19.09 14.65
N LEU A 17 1.41 18.81 14.60
CA LEU A 17 2.04 18.18 13.44
C LEU A 17 1.44 16.78 13.18
N GLY A 18 1.27 15.96 14.22
CA GLY A 18 0.62 14.65 14.11
C GLY A 18 -0.80 14.76 13.55
N VAL A 19 -1.63 15.64 14.12
CA VAL A 19 -3.00 15.84 13.65
C VAL A 19 -3.04 16.33 12.19
N THR A 20 -2.16 17.26 11.82
CA THR A 20 -2.09 17.74 10.42
C THR A 20 -1.68 16.64 9.45
N ALA A 21 -0.76 15.76 9.84
CA ALA A 21 -0.34 14.63 9.02
C ALA A 21 -1.46 13.60 8.84
N LEU A 22 -2.24 13.31 9.89
CA LEU A 22 -3.40 12.41 9.80
C LEU A 22 -4.58 13.04 9.04
N ALA A 23 -4.75 14.36 9.11
CA ALA A 23 -5.82 15.08 8.42
C ALA A 23 -5.54 15.29 6.92
N ALA A 24 -4.27 15.17 6.49
CA ALA A 24 -3.89 15.23 5.09
C ALA A 24 -4.54 14.07 4.33
N ARG A 25 -5.63 14.35 3.62
CA ARG A 25 -6.23 13.38 2.71
C ARG A 25 -5.32 13.24 1.49
N PRO A 26 -5.02 12.01 1.04
CA PRO A 26 -4.40 11.84 -0.25
C PRO A 26 -5.29 12.47 -1.32
N PRO A 27 -4.73 13.12 -2.36
CA PRO A 27 -5.51 13.68 -3.44
C PRO A 27 -6.36 12.58 -4.06
N GLN A 28 -7.67 12.65 -3.85
CA GLN A 28 -8.65 11.73 -4.44
C GLN A 28 -9.09 12.29 -5.79
N GLY A 29 -8.15 12.35 -6.74
CA GLY A 29 -8.50 12.49 -8.14
C GLY A 29 -8.94 11.11 -8.64
N ILE A 30 -10.17 10.98 -9.10
CA ILE A 30 -10.54 9.81 -9.89
C ILE A 30 -9.62 9.82 -11.12
N PRO A 31 -8.81 8.78 -11.37
CA PRO A 31 -8.01 8.71 -12.57
C PRO A 31 -8.95 8.93 -13.77
N GLN A 32 -8.69 9.95 -14.59
CA GLN A 32 -9.52 10.24 -15.76
C GLN A 32 -9.51 9.11 -16.79
N ARG A 33 -8.60 8.14 -16.64
CA ARG A 33 -8.57 6.92 -17.43
C ARG A 33 -9.50 5.89 -16.82
N THR A 34 -10.64 5.70 -17.46
CA THR A 34 -11.50 4.53 -17.28
C THR A 34 -10.97 3.37 -18.11
N ALA A 35 -11.07 2.15 -17.60
CA ALA A 35 -10.82 0.94 -18.36
C ALA A 35 -12.15 0.27 -18.68
N ASP A 36 -12.35 -0.17 -19.92
CA ASP A 36 -13.55 -0.91 -20.33
C ASP A 36 -13.59 -2.31 -19.68
N PHE A 37 -12.41 -2.88 -19.40
CA PHE A 37 -12.24 -4.20 -18.82
C PHE A 37 -11.06 -4.23 -17.84
N VAL A 38 -11.19 -5.05 -16.80
CA VAL A 38 -10.14 -5.32 -15.81
C VAL A 38 -9.78 -6.79 -15.87
N VAL A 39 -8.49 -7.09 -15.99
CA VAL A 39 -7.95 -8.46 -15.91
C VAL A 39 -7.23 -8.63 -14.58
N LEU A 40 -7.70 -9.60 -13.80
CA LEU A 40 -7.07 -10.00 -12.54
C LEU A 40 -6.19 -11.21 -12.80
N ALA A 41 -4.88 -11.08 -12.59
CA ALA A 41 -3.92 -12.18 -12.70
C ALA A 41 -3.24 -12.39 -11.35
N GLY A 42 -3.37 -13.60 -10.79
CA GLY A 42 -2.79 -13.98 -9.51
C GLY A 42 -1.79 -15.13 -9.67
N VAL A 43 -0.64 -15.04 -9.00
CA VAL A 43 0.38 -16.09 -8.97
C VAL A 43 0.57 -16.54 -7.52
N ALA A 44 0.28 -17.81 -7.24
CA ALA A 44 0.42 -18.36 -5.91
C ALA A 44 1.90 -18.46 -5.51
N GLY A 45 2.25 -17.90 -4.36
CA GLY A 45 3.59 -18.03 -3.79
C GLY A 45 4.68 -17.17 -4.44
N LEU A 46 4.32 -16.24 -5.32
CA LEU A 46 5.26 -15.28 -5.91
C LEU A 46 5.91 -14.43 -4.81
N ARG A 47 7.24 -14.38 -4.80
CA ARG A 47 8.03 -13.59 -3.87
C ARG A 47 8.76 -12.47 -4.59
N TRP A 48 9.29 -11.52 -3.84
CA TRP A 48 10.03 -10.40 -4.42
C TRP A 48 11.36 -10.86 -5.04
N GLU A 49 11.99 -11.89 -4.48
CA GLU A 49 13.19 -12.49 -5.05
C GLU A 49 12.95 -13.18 -6.41
N ASP A 50 11.71 -13.49 -6.77
CA ASP A 50 11.35 -14.08 -8.06
C ASP A 50 11.18 -13.02 -9.18
N VAL A 51 11.18 -11.73 -8.83
CA VAL A 51 10.95 -10.61 -9.76
C VAL A 51 12.30 -9.97 -10.12
N ASP A 52 12.85 -10.35 -11.27
CA ASP A 52 14.16 -9.89 -11.73
C ASP A 52 14.18 -9.59 -13.25
N PRO A 53 15.05 -8.68 -13.71
CA PRO A 53 15.06 -8.23 -15.10
C PRO A 53 15.52 -9.27 -16.12
N GLN A 54 16.20 -10.34 -15.70
CA GLN A 54 16.76 -11.37 -16.56
C GLN A 54 15.81 -12.57 -16.71
N SER A 55 15.24 -13.07 -15.62
CA SER A 55 14.34 -14.25 -15.66
C SER A 55 12.86 -13.88 -15.80
N THR A 56 12.42 -12.74 -15.23
CA THR A 56 11.02 -12.29 -15.27
C THR A 56 10.87 -10.85 -15.78
N PRO A 57 11.38 -10.54 -17.00
CA PRO A 57 11.45 -9.17 -17.52
C PRO A 57 10.08 -8.46 -17.61
N THR A 58 9.01 -9.19 -17.91
CA THR A 58 7.65 -8.62 -17.96
C THR A 58 7.13 -8.23 -16.58
N LEU A 59 7.33 -9.09 -15.56
CA LEU A 59 6.95 -8.78 -14.18
C LEU A 59 7.79 -7.62 -13.64
N TRP A 60 9.09 -7.61 -13.93
CA TRP A 60 10.00 -6.53 -13.58
C TRP A 60 9.54 -5.18 -14.12
N ARG A 61 9.19 -5.10 -15.41
CA ARG A 61 8.67 -3.87 -16.02
C ARG A 61 7.35 -3.43 -15.40
N MET A 62 6.44 -4.36 -15.11
CA MET A 62 5.18 -4.02 -14.45
C MET A 62 5.39 -3.47 -13.03
N ALA A 63 6.39 -3.98 -12.30
CA ALA A 63 6.76 -3.44 -11.00
C ALA A 63 7.35 -2.02 -11.10
N GLN A 64 8.17 -1.76 -12.12
CA GLN A 64 8.83 -0.46 -12.31
C GLN A 64 7.88 0.64 -12.82
N ASP A 65 7.04 0.33 -13.81
CA ASP A 65 6.20 1.30 -14.50
C ASP A 65 4.75 1.34 -13.95
N GLY A 66 4.38 0.34 -13.17
CA GLY A 66 3.04 0.18 -12.60
C GLY A 66 2.88 0.80 -11.22
N SER A 67 1.64 0.78 -10.72
CA SER A 67 1.36 1.12 -9.32
C SER A 67 1.52 -0.13 -8.44
N ILE A 68 2.34 -0.04 -7.39
CA ILE A 68 2.55 -1.12 -6.42
C ILE A 68 1.77 -0.81 -5.14
N GLY A 69 1.10 -1.83 -4.59
CA GLY A 69 0.49 -1.79 -3.27
C GLY A 69 0.91 -3.01 -2.44
N SER A 70 1.05 -2.83 -1.12
CA SER A 70 1.21 -3.93 -0.17
C SER A 70 -0.14 -4.24 0.46
N LEU A 71 -0.50 -5.52 0.52
CA LEU A 71 -1.76 -6.00 1.07
C LEU A 71 -1.49 -7.11 2.09
N SER A 72 -2.40 -7.26 3.06
CA SER A 72 -2.37 -8.39 3.99
C SER A 72 -2.64 -9.69 3.25
N VAL A 73 -1.82 -10.72 3.49
CA VAL A 73 -1.98 -12.08 2.92
C VAL A 73 -2.92 -12.98 3.74
N ARG A 74 -3.56 -12.43 4.77
CA ARG A 74 -4.55 -13.15 5.56
C ARG A 74 -5.83 -13.30 4.74
N SER A 75 -6.27 -14.54 4.54
CA SER A 75 -7.59 -14.82 3.96
C SER A 75 -8.49 -15.56 4.95
N ALA A 76 -9.57 -16.18 4.44
CA ALA A 76 -10.64 -16.80 5.21
C ALA A 76 -10.15 -17.90 6.18
N HIS A 77 -9.24 -18.77 5.73
CA HIS A 77 -8.76 -19.90 6.52
C HIS A 77 -7.32 -19.71 7.04
N ARG A 78 -6.95 -20.54 8.03
CA ARG A 78 -5.58 -20.68 8.54
C ARG A 78 -5.18 -22.16 8.55
N PRO A 79 -4.12 -22.56 7.83
CA PRO A 79 -3.28 -21.73 6.93
C PRO A 79 -4.07 -21.21 5.72
N THR A 80 -3.66 -20.06 5.18
CA THR A 80 -4.27 -19.50 3.96
C THR A 80 -4.01 -20.44 2.78
N CYS A 81 -5.06 -20.90 2.11
CA CYS A 81 -4.92 -21.63 0.85
C CYS A 81 -4.80 -20.64 -0.32
N PRO A 82 -4.05 -20.95 -1.40
CA PRO A 82 -3.93 -20.05 -2.55
C PRO A 82 -5.27 -19.65 -3.17
N VAL A 83 -6.26 -20.56 -3.17
CA VAL A 83 -7.60 -20.29 -3.69
C VAL A 83 -8.39 -19.29 -2.84
N ASP A 84 -8.10 -19.21 -1.53
CA ASP A 84 -8.78 -18.27 -0.63
C ASP A 84 -8.46 -16.81 -1.00
N GLY A 85 -7.37 -16.56 -1.74
CA GLY A 85 -7.03 -15.22 -2.22
C GLY A 85 -8.08 -14.62 -3.15
N TRP A 86 -8.81 -15.44 -3.91
CA TRP A 86 -9.87 -14.95 -4.81
C TRP A 86 -11.11 -14.46 -4.06
N LEU A 87 -11.34 -14.94 -2.84
CA LEU A 87 -12.49 -14.54 -2.03
C LEU A 87 -12.36 -13.10 -1.48
N THR A 88 -11.18 -12.48 -1.56
CA THR A 88 -10.95 -11.10 -1.09
C THR A 88 -11.27 -10.04 -2.14
N LEU A 89 -11.57 -10.45 -3.38
CA LEU A 89 -11.84 -9.57 -4.52
C LEU A 89 -13.34 -9.30 -4.75
N GLY A 90 -14.21 -9.94 -3.97
CA GLY A 90 -15.67 -9.81 -4.04
C GLY A 90 -16.23 -8.58 -3.34
#